data_AF-A0A6M0FGG3-F1
#
_entry.id   AF-A0A6M0FGG3-F1
#
_cell.length_a   1.000
_cell.length_b   1.000
_cell.length_c   1.000
_cell.angle_alpha   90.00
_cell.angle_beta   90.00
_cell.angle_gamma   90.00
#
_symmetry.space_group_name_H-M   'P 1'
#
loop_
_entity.id
_entity.type
_entity.pdbx_description
1 polymer ?
#
loop_
_entity_poly.entity_id
_entity_poly.type
_entity_poly.pdbx_seq_one_letter_code
_entity_poly.pdbx_strand_id
1 'polypeptide(L)'
;MNLQEQNWNNLFGNHTPEGTAWYGIWTRYSPELEVIKSFQGIRKFSANQDKTVITHHNSYTYADGSAKEKQWQIEKEIANQPDGIIHPAFESMRTLSFSKEAKTWMCLQLKIGNRFGCELFFQHQNFRTSVVSGYGENGELAGFTQIREHLNSYPDQKPGAELKNISGNWVGQKQSMTPDLQISQEADMTELELDPTAGKNQTFFLPDGIVINVPEKVKIGEEFELVVGKMVRENKYKRMTIKYNQDGEFLQLIYEVFDRKD
;
A
#
# COMPACT_ATOMS: atom_id res chain seq x y z
N MET A 1 21.73 2.53 -13.38
CA MET A 1 20.72 3.55 -13.02
C MET A 1 20.87 3.83 -11.54
N ASN A 2 20.85 5.09 -11.08
CA ASN A 2 20.84 5.39 -9.64
C ASN A 2 19.54 4.83 -9.02
N LEU A 3 19.57 4.36 -7.78
CA LEU A 3 18.42 3.79 -7.07
C LEU A 3 17.23 4.77 -6.98
N GLN A 4 17.50 6.07 -6.83
CA GLN A 4 16.47 7.12 -6.86
C GLN A 4 15.73 7.14 -8.22
N GLU A 5 16.49 7.11 -9.31
CA GLU A 5 15.93 7.03 -10.66
C GLU A 5 15.18 5.72 -10.90
N GLN A 6 15.65 4.63 -10.30
CA GLN A 6 14.94 3.36 -10.35
C GLN A 6 13.58 3.43 -9.65
N ASN A 7 13.51 4.00 -8.45
CA ASN A 7 12.26 4.17 -7.72
C ASN A 7 11.28 5.08 -8.48
N TRP A 8 11.77 6.20 -9.04
CA TRP A 8 10.96 7.07 -9.92
C TRP A 8 10.41 6.31 -11.12
N ASN A 9 11.25 5.58 -11.85
CA ASN A 9 10.84 4.84 -13.03
C ASN A 9 9.89 3.68 -12.71
N ASN A 10 10.08 3.00 -11.58
CA ASN A 10 9.17 1.96 -11.11
C ASN A 10 7.75 2.49 -10.87
N LEU A 11 7.64 3.71 -10.33
CA LEU A 11 6.37 4.32 -10.01
C LEU A 11 5.74 5.03 -11.23
N PHE A 12 6.54 5.79 -11.97
CA PHE A 12 6.04 6.75 -12.97
C PHE A 12 6.45 6.46 -14.41
N GLY A 13 7.37 5.52 -14.64
CA GLY A 13 7.97 5.28 -15.96
C GLY A 13 7.00 4.88 -17.07
N ASN A 14 5.82 4.36 -16.71
CA ASN A 14 4.77 3.94 -17.66
C ASN A 14 3.65 4.96 -17.84
N HIS A 15 3.68 6.10 -17.13
CA HIS A 15 2.65 7.13 -17.30
C HIS A 15 2.90 7.98 -18.54
N THR A 16 1.82 8.44 -19.16
CA THR A 16 1.81 9.25 -20.38
C THR A 16 1.05 10.57 -20.18
N PRO A 17 1.12 11.52 -21.12
CA PRO A 17 0.34 12.76 -21.07
C PRO A 17 -1.18 12.55 -21.03
N GLU A 18 -1.69 11.52 -21.69
CA GLU A 18 -3.12 11.18 -21.68
C GLU A 18 -3.58 10.74 -20.27
N GLY A 19 -2.64 10.12 -19.54
CA GLY A 19 -2.81 9.63 -18.19
C GLY A 19 -3.54 8.29 -18.09
N THR A 20 -3.53 7.76 -16.89
CA THR A 20 -4.16 6.47 -16.55
C THR A 20 -5.14 6.69 -15.42
N ALA A 21 -6.41 6.36 -15.64
CA ALA A 21 -7.48 6.52 -14.66
C ALA A 21 -7.88 5.17 -14.05
N TRP A 22 -7.86 5.13 -12.73
CA TRP A 22 -8.24 3.98 -11.92
C TRP A 22 -9.55 4.31 -11.21
N TYR A 23 -10.59 3.56 -11.54
CA TYR A 23 -11.94 3.76 -11.03
C TYR A 23 -12.17 2.76 -9.92
N GLY A 24 -12.66 3.21 -8.77
CA GLY A 24 -12.70 2.36 -7.60
C GLY A 24 -13.72 2.71 -6.56
N ILE A 25 -13.83 1.81 -5.59
CA ILE A 25 -14.63 1.95 -4.39
C ILE A 25 -13.68 2.00 -3.20
N TRP A 26 -13.82 3.05 -2.40
CA TRP A 26 -12.99 3.34 -1.24
C TRP A 26 -13.84 3.11 0.01
N THR A 27 -13.55 2.06 0.75
CA THR A 27 -14.32 1.67 1.95
C THR A 27 -13.46 1.86 3.18
N ARG A 28 -13.97 2.64 4.14
CA ARG A 28 -13.33 2.86 5.44
C ARG A 28 -13.97 1.98 6.50
N TYR A 29 -13.14 1.36 7.29
CA TYR A 29 -13.52 0.48 8.38
C TYR A 29 -13.02 1.02 9.71
N SER A 30 -13.78 0.83 10.78
CA SER A 30 -13.29 1.00 12.16
C SER A 30 -12.28 -0.11 12.50
N PRO A 31 -11.59 -0.03 13.66
CA PRO A 31 -10.79 -1.14 14.18
C PRO A 31 -11.60 -2.44 14.35
N GLU A 32 -12.89 -2.34 14.67
CA GLU A 32 -13.83 -3.46 14.81
C GLU A 32 -14.36 -3.97 13.46
N LEU A 33 -13.85 -3.44 12.35
CA LEU A 33 -14.22 -3.78 10.97
C LEU A 33 -15.64 -3.35 10.57
N GLU A 34 -16.23 -2.41 11.30
CA GLU A 34 -17.50 -1.80 10.90
C GLU A 34 -17.27 -0.83 9.74
N VAL A 35 -18.13 -0.90 8.72
CA VAL A 35 -18.06 0.04 7.58
C VAL A 35 -18.50 1.43 8.05
N ILE A 36 -17.56 2.35 8.16
CA ILE A 36 -17.81 3.75 8.49
C ILE A 36 -18.39 4.49 7.27
N LYS A 37 -17.81 4.24 6.09
CA LYS A 37 -18.29 4.79 4.81
C LYS A 37 -17.70 4.08 3.61
N SER A 38 -18.43 4.11 2.50
CA SER A 38 -17.97 3.67 1.19
C SER A 38 -18.36 4.69 0.14
N PHE A 39 -17.45 4.99 -0.79
CA PHE A 39 -17.67 6.00 -1.84
C PHE A 39 -16.89 5.66 -3.12
N GLN A 40 -17.33 6.22 -4.24
CA GLN A 40 -16.66 6.08 -5.52
C GLN A 40 -15.48 7.05 -5.62
N GLY A 41 -14.37 6.58 -6.17
CA GLY A 41 -13.18 7.38 -6.42
C GLY A 41 -12.59 7.09 -7.79
N ILE A 42 -12.12 8.12 -8.48
CA ILE A 42 -11.29 8.01 -9.68
C ILE A 42 -9.92 8.58 -9.33
N ARG A 43 -8.89 7.74 -9.39
CA ARG A 43 -7.48 8.11 -9.19
C ARG A 43 -6.77 8.15 -10.54
N LYS A 44 -6.49 9.35 -11.04
CA LYS A 44 -5.81 9.58 -12.32
C LYS A 44 -4.38 10.07 -12.11
N PHE A 45 -3.45 9.50 -12.86
CA PHE A 45 -2.07 9.98 -12.97
C PHE A 45 -1.71 10.23 -14.44
N SER A 46 -1.21 11.42 -14.76
CA SER A 46 -0.64 11.77 -16.07
C SER A 46 0.76 12.34 -15.89
N ALA A 47 1.63 12.11 -16.87
CA ALA A 47 2.99 12.61 -16.88
C ALA A 47 3.16 13.63 -18.01
N ASN A 48 3.98 14.67 -17.81
CA ASN A 48 4.47 15.46 -18.95
C ASN A 48 5.35 14.60 -19.90
N GLN A 49 5.70 15.15 -21.07
CA GLN A 49 6.39 14.39 -22.13
C GLN A 49 7.72 13.77 -21.68
N ASP A 50 8.46 14.46 -20.83
CA ASP A 50 9.74 14.09 -20.25
C ASP A 50 9.61 13.32 -18.92
N LYS A 51 8.39 13.10 -18.41
CA LYS A 51 8.09 12.35 -17.17
C LYS A 51 8.79 12.91 -15.93
N THR A 52 9.01 14.22 -15.90
CA THR A 52 9.57 14.98 -14.78
C THR A 52 8.50 15.60 -13.90
N VAL A 53 7.27 15.73 -14.39
CA VAL A 53 6.13 16.24 -13.62
C VAL A 53 4.97 15.28 -13.76
N ILE A 54 4.47 14.79 -12.64
CA ILE A 54 3.31 13.90 -12.57
C ILE A 54 2.14 14.64 -11.95
N THR A 55 1.06 14.77 -12.72
CA THR A 55 -0.22 15.26 -12.20
C THR A 55 -1.00 14.09 -11.61
N HIS A 56 -1.28 14.16 -10.32
CA HIS A 56 -2.18 13.25 -9.62
C HIS A 56 -3.51 13.95 -9.37
N HIS A 57 -4.60 13.40 -9.88
CA HIS A 57 -5.95 13.92 -9.71
C HIS A 57 -6.87 12.84 -9.13
N ASN A 58 -7.51 13.17 -8.00
CA ASN A 58 -8.54 12.35 -7.40
C ASN A 58 -9.90 13.03 -7.50
N SER A 59 -10.88 12.31 -8.03
CA SER A 59 -12.29 12.69 -8.02
C SER A 59 -13.06 11.72 -7.14
N TYR A 60 -13.89 12.23 -6.23
CA TYR A 60 -14.69 11.43 -5.31
C TYR A 60 -16.17 11.74 -5.50
N THR A 61 -17.01 10.70 -5.50
CA THR A 61 -18.47 10.82 -5.53
C THR A 61 -19.06 10.06 -4.34
N TYR A 62 -19.86 10.74 -3.53
CA TYR A 62 -20.44 10.22 -2.30
C TYR A 62 -21.91 9.81 -2.50
N ALA A 63 -22.45 9.05 -1.55
CA ALA A 63 -23.80 8.50 -1.63
C ALA A 63 -24.91 9.56 -1.65
N ASP A 64 -24.65 10.75 -1.10
CA ASP A 64 -25.56 11.90 -1.15
C ASP A 64 -25.50 12.68 -2.48
N GLY A 65 -24.70 12.19 -3.44
CA GLY A 65 -24.49 12.84 -4.73
C GLY A 65 -23.47 13.98 -4.69
N SER A 66 -22.93 14.32 -3.52
CA SER A 66 -21.85 15.31 -3.43
C SER A 66 -20.58 14.78 -4.09
N ALA A 67 -19.77 15.69 -4.62
CA ALA A 67 -18.50 15.37 -5.26
C ALA A 67 -17.37 16.24 -4.70
N LYS A 68 -16.16 15.70 -4.73
CA LYS A 68 -14.96 16.42 -4.32
C LYS A 68 -13.80 16.06 -5.23
N GLU A 69 -13.01 17.05 -5.60
CA GLU A 69 -11.77 16.85 -6.34
C GLU A 69 -10.55 17.31 -5.56
N LYS A 70 -9.42 16.66 -5.82
CA LYS A 70 -8.10 17.06 -5.33
C LYS A 70 -7.07 16.83 -6.43
N GLN A 71 -6.13 17.75 -6.57
CA GLN A 71 -5.05 17.64 -7.54
C GLN A 71 -3.72 18.02 -6.91
N TRP A 72 -2.65 17.33 -7.32
CA TRP A 72 -1.28 17.60 -6.93
C TRP A 72 -0.34 17.50 -8.13
N GLN A 73 0.74 18.28 -8.11
CA GLN A 73 1.87 18.14 -9.04
C GLN A 73 3.06 17.55 -8.29
N ILE A 74 3.57 16.42 -8.77
CA ILE A 74 4.73 15.74 -8.22
C ILE A 74 5.89 16.04 -9.17
N GLU A 75 6.70 17.04 -8.83
CA GLU A 75 7.84 17.48 -9.61
C GLU A 75 9.08 16.69 -9.20
N LYS A 76 9.71 16.00 -10.15
CA LYS A 76 10.82 15.06 -9.92
C LYS A 76 11.99 15.70 -9.18
N GLU A 77 12.35 16.93 -9.53
CA GLU A 77 13.48 17.65 -8.92
C GLU A 77 13.31 17.85 -7.41
N ILE A 78 12.07 17.96 -6.94
CA ILE A 78 11.73 18.18 -5.53
C ILE A 78 11.33 16.85 -4.87
N ALA A 79 10.55 16.03 -5.57
CA ALA A 79 9.91 14.86 -4.99
C ALA A 79 10.81 13.64 -4.96
N ASN A 80 11.75 13.48 -5.89
CA ASN A 80 12.59 12.29 -6.00
C ASN A 80 13.78 12.36 -5.05
N GLN A 81 13.60 11.89 -3.82
CA GLN A 81 14.61 11.98 -2.76
C GLN A 81 15.41 10.68 -2.60
N PRO A 82 16.60 10.73 -1.96
CA PRO A 82 17.39 9.55 -1.62
C PRO A 82 16.66 8.49 -0.80
N ASP A 83 15.61 8.88 -0.08
CA ASP A 83 14.81 8.06 0.82
C ASP A 83 13.40 7.73 0.27
N GLY A 84 13.16 8.00 -1.02
CA GLY A 84 11.91 7.71 -1.71
C GLY A 84 11.23 8.94 -2.30
N ILE A 85 10.00 8.79 -2.77
CA ILE A 85 9.29 9.89 -3.44
C ILE A 85 8.35 10.61 -2.47
N ILE A 86 8.52 11.92 -2.32
CA ILE A 86 7.62 12.78 -1.57
C ILE A 86 6.33 12.99 -2.36
N HIS A 87 5.18 12.79 -1.72
CA HIS A 87 3.89 13.15 -2.29
C HIS A 87 3.40 14.48 -1.67
N PRO A 88 3.05 15.52 -2.46
CA PRO A 88 2.66 16.84 -1.94
C PRO A 88 1.43 16.84 -1.01
N ALA A 89 0.62 15.79 -1.05
CA ALA A 89 -0.48 15.64 -0.10
C ALA A 89 -0.01 15.47 1.36
N PHE A 90 1.16 14.82 1.57
CA PHE A 90 1.76 14.58 2.89
C PHE A 90 3.28 14.44 2.76
N GLU A 91 3.99 15.54 3.01
CA GLU A 91 5.45 15.61 2.85
C GLU A 91 6.23 14.72 3.83
N SER A 92 5.59 14.33 4.94
CA SER A 92 6.16 13.40 5.94
C SER A 92 6.19 11.95 5.49
N MET A 93 5.61 11.63 4.33
CA MET A 93 5.51 10.28 3.81
C MET A 93 6.43 10.08 2.60
N ARG A 94 6.77 8.83 2.32
CA ARG A 94 7.52 8.42 1.14
C ARG A 94 6.78 7.35 0.37
N THR A 95 6.94 7.41 -0.95
CA THR A 95 6.54 6.33 -1.85
C THR A 95 7.76 5.52 -2.25
N LEU A 96 7.70 4.22 -1.97
CA LEU A 96 8.72 3.24 -2.33
C LEU A 96 8.10 2.20 -3.27
N SER A 97 8.82 1.78 -4.31
CA SER A 97 8.29 0.92 -5.36
C SER A 97 9.33 -0.13 -5.78
N PHE A 98 9.05 -1.40 -5.50
CA PHE A 98 9.84 -2.51 -6.09
C PHE A 98 9.58 -2.61 -7.59
N SER A 99 8.32 -2.39 -7.99
CA SER A 99 7.86 -2.47 -9.37
C SER A 99 6.51 -1.77 -9.52
N LYS A 100 5.91 -1.83 -10.71
CA LYS A 100 4.52 -1.42 -10.94
C LYS A 100 3.52 -2.15 -10.02
N GLU A 101 3.84 -3.38 -9.60
CA GLU A 101 2.91 -4.29 -8.92
C GLU A 101 2.96 -4.23 -7.40
N ALA A 102 4.02 -3.65 -6.84
CA ALA A 102 4.29 -3.62 -5.41
C ALA A 102 4.93 -2.28 -5.04
N LYS A 103 4.16 -1.48 -4.30
CA LYS A 103 4.53 -0.15 -3.85
C LYS A 103 3.84 0.17 -2.53
N THR A 104 4.40 1.12 -1.82
CA THR A 104 3.86 1.64 -0.56
C THR A 104 3.90 3.15 -0.56
N TRP A 105 2.99 3.76 0.20
CA TRP A 105 3.07 5.15 0.61
C TRP A 105 2.99 5.20 2.13
N MET A 106 4.07 5.56 2.81
CA MET A 106 4.24 5.28 4.24
C MET A 106 4.93 6.43 4.99
N CYS A 107 4.68 6.52 6.30
CA CYS A 107 5.44 7.42 7.17
C CYS A 107 6.87 6.89 7.35
N LEU A 108 7.89 7.74 7.20
CA LEU A 108 9.28 7.37 7.52
C LEU A 108 9.57 7.32 9.02
N GLN A 109 8.78 8.05 9.81
CA GLN A 109 9.02 8.25 11.23
C GLN A 109 7.69 8.27 11.97
N LEU A 110 7.59 7.47 13.03
CA LEU A 110 6.56 7.66 14.05
C LEU A 110 6.89 8.90 14.88
N LYS A 111 5.98 9.86 14.91
CA LYS A 111 6.09 11.07 15.75
C LYS A 111 4.89 11.14 16.69
N ILE A 112 5.16 11.18 17.99
CA ILE A 112 4.12 11.32 19.01
C ILE A 112 3.32 12.60 18.77
N GLY A 113 1.99 12.52 18.89
CA GLY A 113 1.09 13.64 18.64
C GLY A 113 0.72 13.84 17.17
N ASN A 114 1.26 13.03 16.25
CA ASN A 114 0.91 13.05 14.83
C ASN A 114 0.20 11.75 14.43
N ARG A 115 -0.65 11.85 13.41
CA ARG A 115 -1.18 10.66 12.74
C ARG A 115 -0.05 9.88 12.07
N PHE A 116 -0.21 8.56 12.03
CA PHE A 116 0.77 7.64 11.47
C PHE A 116 0.06 6.58 10.62
N GLY A 117 0.76 6.01 9.65
CA GLY A 117 0.22 4.91 8.85
C GLY A 117 0.93 4.67 7.54
N CYS A 118 0.35 3.77 6.76
CA CYS A 118 0.83 3.42 5.43
C CYS A 118 -0.33 3.01 4.53
N GLU A 119 -0.14 3.14 3.21
CA GLU A 119 -0.95 2.53 2.17
C GLU A 119 -0.09 1.49 1.42
N LEU A 120 -0.51 0.23 1.43
CA LEU A 120 0.15 -0.89 0.75
C LEU A 120 -0.63 -1.28 -0.51
N PHE A 121 0.01 -1.22 -1.67
CA PHE A 121 -0.60 -1.43 -2.98
C PHE A 121 -0.26 -2.79 -3.60
N PHE A 122 -1.30 -3.53 -3.97
CA PHE A 122 -1.21 -4.81 -4.66
C PHE A 122 -1.90 -4.70 -6.01
N GLN A 123 -1.13 -4.77 -7.10
CA GLN A 123 -1.69 -4.79 -8.44
C GLN A 123 -1.55 -6.17 -9.09
N HIS A 124 -2.58 -6.55 -9.83
CA HIS A 124 -2.60 -7.70 -10.73
C HIS A 124 -3.34 -7.31 -12.01
N GLN A 125 -2.60 -7.22 -13.11
CA GLN A 125 -3.14 -6.77 -14.41
C GLN A 125 -3.86 -5.41 -14.29
N ASN A 126 -5.13 -5.37 -14.68
CA ASN A 126 -6.00 -4.18 -14.70
C ASN A 126 -6.76 -3.96 -13.39
N PHE A 127 -6.52 -4.79 -12.38
CA PHE A 127 -7.11 -4.64 -11.06
C PHE A 127 -6.01 -4.33 -10.04
N ARG A 128 -6.32 -3.45 -9.09
CA ARG A 128 -5.46 -3.21 -7.95
C ARG A 128 -6.27 -3.01 -6.69
N THR A 129 -5.67 -3.38 -5.58
CA THR A 129 -6.19 -3.09 -4.25
C THR A 129 -5.09 -2.44 -3.45
N SER A 130 -5.42 -1.36 -2.75
CA SER A 130 -4.57 -0.87 -1.67
C SER A 130 -5.30 -0.88 -0.35
N VAL A 131 -4.51 -1.00 0.71
CA VAL A 131 -4.99 -1.00 2.09
C VAL A 131 -4.23 0.05 2.86
N VAL A 132 -4.98 0.98 3.45
CA VAL A 132 -4.46 1.95 4.41
C VAL A 132 -4.65 1.38 5.81
N SER A 133 -3.58 1.32 6.60
CA SER A 133 -3.63 1.11 8.04
C SER A 133 -3.29 2.43 8.71
N GLY A 134 -4.25 3.02 9.43
CA GLY A 134 -4.12 4.36 10.00
C GLY A 134 -4.15 4.36 11.52
N TYR A 135 -3.32 5.20 12.12
CA TYR A 135 -3.21 5.40 13.56
C TYR A 135 -3.50 6.86 13.92
N GLY A 136 -4.18 7.05 15.05
CA GLY A 136 -4.43 8.35 15.66
C GLY A 136 -3.18 8.98 16.26
N GLU A 137 -3.32 10.21 16.75
CA GLU A 137 -2.21 10.99 17.34
C GLU A 137 -1.67 10.41 18.65
N ASN A 138 -2.47 9.56 19.31
CA ASN A 138 -2.10 8.78 20.49
C ASN A 138 -1.47 7.43 20.15
N GLY A 139 -1.26 7.14 18.86
CA GLY A 139 -0.69 5.89 18.36
C GLY A 139 -1.67 4.72 18.32
N GLU A 140 -2.95 4.90 18.65
CA GLU A 140 -3.96 3.82 18.58
C GLU A 140 -4.46 3.62 17.15
N LEU A 141 -4.71 2.36 16.79
CA LEU A 141 -5.27 2.00 15.51
C LEU A 141 -6.61 2.72 15.33
N ALA A 142 -6.69 3.57 14.32
CA ALA A 142 -7.90 4.34 13.99
C ALA A 142 -8.80 3.61 12.99
N GLY A 143 -8.25 2.57 12.32
CA GLY A 143 -8.98 1.72 11.38
C GLY A 143 -8.29 1.60 10.03
N PHE A 144 -9.06 1.14 9.04
CA PHE A 144 -8.55 0.76 7.74
C PHE A 144 -9.25 1.48 6.60
N THR A 145 -8.57 1.64 5.46
CA THR A 145 -9.24 1.97 4.19
C THR A 145 -8.86 0.95 3.14
N GLN A 146 -9.83 0.19 2.65
CA GLN A 146 -9.67 -0.67 1.48
C GLN A 146 -10.04 0.12 0.23
N ILE A 147 -9.16 0.12 -0.76
CA ILE A 147 -9.37 0.81 -2.03
C ILE A 147 -9.30 -0.23 -3.13
N ARG A 148 -10.44 -0.54 -3.74
CA ARG A 148 -10.59 -1.50 -4.85
C ARG A 148 -10.69 -0.71 -6.13
N GLU A 149 -9.72 -0.84 -7.02
CA GLU A 149 -9.64 -0.03 -8.24
C GLU A 149 -9.44 -0.92 -9.47
N HIS A 150 -10.15 -0.60 -10.55
CA HIS A 150 -10.00 -1.22 -11.85
C HIS A 150 -9.67 -0.15 -12.91
N LEU A 151 -8.94 -0.57 -13.93
CA LEU A 151 -8.52 0.30 -15.02
C LEU A 151 -9.72 0.67 -15.90
N ASN A 152 -9.97 1.96 -16.11
CA ASN A 152 -11.00 2.51 -17.01
C ASN A 152 -12.48 2.21 -16.70
N SER A 153 -12.79 1.46 -15.64
CA SER A 153 -14.18 1.19 -15.23
C SER A 153 -14.27 0.90 -13.74
N TYR A 154 -15.42 1.20 -13.12
CA TYR A 154 -15.63 0.83 -11.72
C TYR A 154 -15.61 -0.70 -11.55
N PRO A 155 -15.24 -1.20 -10.35
CA PRO A 155 -15.34 -2.62 -10.06
C PRO A 155 -16.82 -3.01 -9.98
N ASP A 156 -17.30 -3.80 -10.95
CA ASP A 156 -18.68 -4.27 -10.99
C ASP A 156 -18.95 -5.43 -10.01
N GLN A 157 -17.89 -6.06 -9.52
CA GLN A 157 -17.97 -7.18 -8.60
C GLN A 157 -18.12 -6.71 -7.15
N LYS A 158 -19.04 -7.34 -6.42
CA LYS A 158 -19.11 -7.21 -4.96
C LYS A 158 -17.77 -7.63 -4.32
N PRO A 159 -17.41 -7.10 -3.15
CA PRO A 159 -16.25 -7.58 -2.42
C PRO A 159 -16.33 -9.10 -2.22
N GLY A 160 -15.24 -9.80 -2.51
CA GLY A 160 -15.10 -11.24 -2.32
C GLY A 160 -14.97 -11.61 -0.84
N ALA A 161 -14.90 -12.91 -0.56
CA ALA A 161 -14.85 -13.43 0.80
C ALA A 161 -13.56 -13.04 1.55
N GLU A 162 -13.65 -13.10 2.89
CA GLU A 162 -12.52 -13.04 3.80
C GLU A 162 -11.67 -14.32 3.70
N LEU A 163 -10.35 -14.19 3.86
CA LEU A 163 -9.41 -15.31 3.87
C LEU A 163 -8.97 -15.62 5.31
N LYS A 164 -9.70 -16.49 6.00
CA LYS A 164 -9.41 -16.86 7.40
C LYS A 164 -8.43 -18.01 7.56
N ASN A 165 -8.25 -18.79 6.50
CA ASN A 165 -7.32 -19.90 6.45
C ASN A 165 -6.70 -19.98 5.06
N ILE A 166 -5.53 -20.60 5.00
CA ILE A 166 -4.85 -20.90 3.73
C ILE A 166 -4.33 -22.32 3.82
N SER A 167 -4.53 -23.08 2.75
CA SER A 167 -4.10 -24.48 2.65
C SER A 167 -3.41 -24.72 1.31
N GLY A 168 -2.75 -25.86 1.21
CA GLY A 168 -1.95 -26.25 0.05
C GLY A 168 -0.46 -25.93 0.22
N ASN A 169 0.32 -26.34 -0.77
CA ASN A 169 1.76 -26.15 -0.77
C ASN A 169 2.08 -24.80 -1.43
N TRP A 170 2.54 -23.84 -0.64
CA TRP A 170 2.90 -22.52 -1.14
C TRP A 170 4.41 -22.39 -1.16
N VAL A 171 4.95 -21.98 -2.31
CA VAL A 171 6.34 -21.52 -2.38
C VAL A 171 6.33 -20.04 -2.69
N GLY A 172 7.29 -19.32 -2.15
CA GLY A 172 7.37 -17.89 -2.35
C GLY A 172 8.75 -17.40 -2.64
N GLN A 173 8.79 -16.12 -2.97
CA GLN A 173 10.00 -15.35 -3.17
C GLN A 173 9.85 -14.05 -2.38
N LYS A 174 10.95 -13.61 -1.78
CA LYS A 174 10.99 -12.36 -1.02
C LYS A 174 12.09 -11.43 -1.49
N GLN A 175 11.79 -10.15 -1.49
CA GLN A 175 12.75 -9.07 -1.63
C GLN A 175 12.52 -8.04 -0.53
N SER A 176 13.56 -7.28 -0.21
CA SER A 176 13.48 -6.19 0.75
C SER A 176 14.09 -4.92 0.19
N MET A 177 13.62 -3.78 0.67
CA MET A 177 14.10 -2.46 0.34
C MET A 177 14.43 -1.69 1.63
N THR A 178 15.63 -1.15 1.70
CA THR A 178 16.12 -0.32 2.82
C THR A 178 15.77 1.16 2.61
N PRO A 179 15.96 2.03 3.63
CA PRO A 179 15.64 3.46 3.53
C PRO A 179 16.39 4.19 2.43
N ASP A 180 17.59 3.73 2.05
CA ASP A 180 18.40 4.27 0.96
C ASP A 180 18.10 3.61 -0.41
N LEU A 181 16.92 2.98 -0.53
CA LEU A 181 16.39 2.37 -1.75
C LEU A 181 17.16 1.15 -2.27
N GLN A 182 18.07 0.56 -1.48
CA GLN A 182 18.74 -0.67 -1.89
C GLN A 182 17.76 -1.84 -1.85
N ILE A 183 17.64 -2.54 -2.98
CA ILE A 183 16.81 -3.73 -3.09
C ILE A 183 17.70 -4.96 -2.92
N SER A 184 17.35 -5.85 -1.99
CA SER A 184 18.04 -7.11 -1.79
C SER A 184 17.91 -8.04 -3.00
N GLN A 185 18.84 -8.99 -3.13
CA GLN A 185 18.60 -10.15 -3.99
C GLN A 185 17.34 -10.89 -3.54
N GLU A 186 16.68 -11.52 -4.50
CA GLU A 186 15.52 -12.35 -4.25
C GLU A 186 15.93 -13.62 -3.50
N ALA A 187 15.15 -14.00 -2.49
CA ALA A 187 15.37 -15.21 -1.71
C ALA A 187 14.11 -16.07 -1.73
N ASP A 188 14.32 -17.39 -1.83
CA ASP A 188 13.23 -18.37 -1.80
C ASP A 188 12.60 -18.48 -0.41
N MET A 189 11.33 -18.84 -0.40
CA MET A 189 10.53 -19.15 0.78
C MET A 189 9.77 -20.45 0.56
N THR A 190 9.72 -21.27 1.59
CA THR A 190 9.11 -22.61 1.51
C THR A 190 7.71 -22.68 2.12
N GLU A 191 7.28 -21.65 2.84
CA GLU A 191 6.01 -21.69 3.58
C GLU A 191 5.31 -20.32 3.61
N LEU A 192 3.98 -20.35 3.60
CA LEU A 192 3.11 -19.19 3.73
C LEU A 192 2.27 -19.30 4.99
N GLU A 193 2.52 -18.39 5.92
CA GLU A 193 1.68 -18.17 7.11
C GLU A 193 0.85 -16.89 6.93
N LEU A 194 -0.44 -16.92 7.31
CA LEU A 194 -1.27 -15.71 7.23
C LEU A 194 -0.88 -14.65 8.27
N ASP A 195 -0.36 -15.07 9.43
CA ASP A 195 0.20 -14.18 10.44
C ASP A 195 1.70 -14.46 10.64
N PRO A 196 2.59 -13.76 9.91
CA PRO A 196 4.03 -13.92 10.08
C PRO A 196 4.57 -13.26 11.36
N THR A 197 3.72 -12.57 12.14
CA THR A 197 4.10 -11.86 13.36
C THR A 197 4.03 -12.77 14.59
N ALA A 198 3.63 -14.04 14.40
CA ALA A 198 3.50 -15.05 15.44
C ALA A 198 2.62 -14.59 16.62
N GLY A 199 1.50 -13.91 16.32
CA GLY A 199 0.56 -13.41 17.32
C GLY A 199 1.00 -12.14 18.06
N LYS A 200 2.14 -11.54 17.72
CA LYS A 200 2.55 -10.23 18.27
C LYS A 200 1.58 -9.12 17.86
N ASN A 201 1.09 -9.18 16.63
CA ASN A 201 0.13 -8.22 16.11
C ASN A 201 -1.31 -8.77 16.15
N GLN A 202 -2.28 -7.87 16.15
CA GLN A 202 -3.67 -8.25 15.94
C GLN A 202 -3.90 -8.55 14.46
N THR A 203 -4.63 -9.63 14.19
CA THR A 203 -4.97 -10.07 12.84
C THR A 203 -6.40 -9.65 12.47
N PHE A 204 -6.54 -9.01 11.32
CA PHE A 204 -7.81 -8.57 10.76
C PHE A 204 -8.01 -9.18 9.37
N PHE A 205 -9.27 -9.49 9.06
CA PHE A 205 -9.66 -10.04 7.78
C PHE A 205 -10.60 -9.06 7.10
N LEU A 206 -10.17 -8.53 5.95
CA LEU A 206 -11.03 -7.71 5.11
C LEU A 206 -11.50 -8.52 3.89
N PRO A 207 -12.59 -8.09 3.24
CA PRO A 207 -13.02 -8.67 1.97
C PRO A 207 -11.92 -8.73 0.89
N ASP A 208 -12.15 -9.53 -0.14
CA ASP A 208 -11.20 -9.79 -1.25
C ASP A 208 -9.88 -10.46 -0.82
N GLY A 209 -9.96 -11.35 0.16
CA GLY A 209 -8.84 -12.14 0.65
C GLY A 209 -7.69 -11.32 1.20
N ILE A 210 -8.01 -10.21 1.87
CA ILE A 210 -7.04 -9.32 2.50
C ILE A 210 -6.85 -9.74 3.95
N VAL A 211 -5.59 -9.89 4.36
CA VAL A 211 -5.20 -10.17 5.74
C VAL A 211 -4.27 -9.07 6.21
N ILE A 212 -4.52 -8.53 7.41
CA ILE A 212 -3.76 -7.43 7.99
C ILE A 212 -3.27 -7.88 9.36
N ASN A 213 -1.97 -7.78 9.62
CA ASN A 213 -1.38 -8.03 10.94
C ASN A 213 -0.67 -6.75 11.38
N VAL A 214 -1.30 -6.00 12.28
CA VAL A 214 -0.80 -4.72 12.78
C VAL A 214 -0.96 -4.60 14.30
N PRO A 215 -0.11 -3.86 15.01
CA PRO A 215 -0.31 -3.61 16.44
C PRO A 215 -1.58 -2.77 16.68
N GLU A 216 -2.27 -2.99 17.78
CA GLU A 216 -3.39 -2.12 18.22
C GLU A 216 -2.90 -0.71 18.56
N LYS A 217 -1.64 -0.59 18.99
CA LYS A 217 -1.02 0.67 19.36
C LYS A 217 0.46 0.69 18.96
N VAL A 218 0.87 1.74 18.28
CA VAL A 218 2.28 2.05 17.99
C VAL A 218 2.82 3.04 19.01
N LYS A 219 4.06 2.83 19.46
CA LYS A 219 4.75 3.74 20.40
C LYS A 219 6.26 3.69 20.21
N ILE A 220 6.93 4.77 20.60
CA ILE A 220 8.39 4.84 20.67
C ILE A 220 8.88 3.95 21.82
N GLY A 221 10.04 3.33 21.64
CA GLY A 221 10.68 2.39 22.56
C GLY A 221 10.46 0.92 22.20
N GLU A 222 9.64 0.61 21.18
CA GLU A 222 9.37 -0.75 20.75
C GLU A 222 9.41 -0.86 19.22
N GLU A 223 10.08 -1.90 18.72
CA GLU A 223 10.03 -2.22 17.29
C GLU A 223 8.65 -2.78 16.94
N PHE A 224 8.13 -2.39 15.79
CA PHE A 224 6.85 -2.85 15.29
C PHE A 224 6.88 -3.03 13.78
N GLU A 225 5.92 -3.79 13.27
CA GLU A 225 5.75 -4.02 11.85
C GLU A 225 4.29 -3.93 11.44
N LEU A 226 4.07 -3.47 10.21
CA LEU A 226 2.76 -3.41 9.58
C LEU A 226 2.73 -4.38 8.42
N VAL A 227 1.92 -5.43 8.54
CA VAL A 227 1.81 -6.48 7.53
C VAL A 227 0.46 -6.39 6.86
N VAL A 228 0.44 -6.37 5.52
CA VAL A 228 -0.78 -6.60 4.75
C VAL A 228 -0.48 -7.63 3.67
N GLY A 229 -1.34 -8.63 3.56
CA GLY A 229 -1.34 -9.55 2.44
C GLY A 229 -2.68 -9.61 1.74
N LYS A 230 -2.64 -10.10 0.50
CA LYS A 230 -3.79 -10.19 -0.39
C LYS A 230 -3.69 -11.43 -1.26
N MET A 231 -4.77 -12.21 -1.29
CA MET A 231 -5.03 -13.17 -2.36
C MET A 231 -5.35 -12.41 -3.65
N VAL A 232 -4.38 -12.28 -4.55
CA VAL A 232 -4.56 -11.53 -5.80
C VAL A 232 -5.24 -12.35 -6.90
N ARG A 233 -5.17 -13.68 -6.78
CA ARG A 233 -5.96 -14.69 -7.51
C ARG A 233 -5.85 -16.02 -6.74
N GLU A 234 -6.65 -17.02 -7.09
CA GLU A 234 -6.76 -18.27 -6.33
C GLU A 234 -5.42 -18.96 -5.96
N ASN A 235 -4.45 -18.97 -6.88
CA ASN A 235 -3.15 -19.60 -6.69
C ASN A 235 -2.02 -18.59 -6.42
N LYS A 236 -2.32 -17.34 -6.07
CA LYS A 236 -1.30 -16.31 -5.86
C LYS A 236 -1.63 -15.36 -4.72
N TYR A 237 -0.73 -15.33 -3.74
CA TYR A 237 -0.80 -14.45 -2.58
C TYR A 237 0.38 -13.47 -2.63
N LYS A 238 0.12 -12.21 -2.32
CA LYS A 238 1.16 -11.18 -2.20
C LYS A 238 1.11 -10.60 -0.79
N ARG A 239 2.26 -10.32 -0.20
CA ARG A 239 2.37 -9.70 1.12
C ARG A 239 3.40 -8.59 1.10
N MET A 240 3.13 -7.53 1.85
CA MET A 240 4.11 -6.51 2.16
C MET A 240 4.16 -6.27 3.66
N THR A 241 5.38 -6.09 4.16
CA THR A 241 5.68 -5.79 5.56
C THR A 241 6.52 -4.54 5.64
N ILE A 242 6.09 -3.55 6.43
CA ILE A 242 6.91 -2.39 6.77
C ILE A 242 7.42 -2.57 8.20
N LYS A 243 8.72 -2.46 8.42
CA LYS A 243 9.36 -2.56 9.74
C LYS A 243 9.82 -1.20 10.22
N TYR A 244 9.63 -0.95 11.51
CA TYR A 244 10.09 0.24 12.22
C TYR A 244 10.95 -0.17 13.43
N ASN A 245 12.02 0.58 13.67
CA ASN A 245 12.89 0.35 14.84
C ASN A 245 12.27 0.92 16.13
N GLN A 246 12.99 0.80 17.25
CA GLN A 246 12.54 1.31 18.56
C GLN A 246 12.38 2.83 18.60
N ASP A 247 13.12 3.56 17.77
CA ASP A 247 12.99 5.01 17.63
C ASP A 247 11.82 5.40 16.70
N GLY A 248 11.08 4.42 16.16
CA GLY A 248 9.98 4.65 15.25
C GLY A 248 10.42 5.03 13.83
N GLU A 249 11.70 4.87 13.49
CA GLU A 249 12.24 5.10 12.16
C GLU A 249 11.95 3.92 11.26
N PHE A 250 11.66 4.20 10.00
CA PHE A 250 11.55 3.18 8.96
C PHE A 250 12.86 2.41 8.83
N LEU A 251 12.76 1.09 8.96
CA LEU A 251 13.90 0.19 8.85
C LEU A 251 13.93 -0.53 7.51
N GLN A 252 12.79 -1.07 7.07
CA GLN A 252 12.75 -1.94 5.89
C GLN A 252 11.34 -2.15 5.37
N LEU A 253 11.19 -2.19 4.04
CA LEU A 253 10.00 -2.69 3.37
C LEU A 253 10.33 -4.08 2.82
N ILE A 254 9.46 -5.05 3.03
CA ILE A 254 9.58 -6.41 2.51
C ILE A 254 8.39 -6.65 1.58
N TYR A 255 8.66 -7.27 0.43
CA TYR A 255 7.64 -7.73 -0.51
C TYR A 255 7.83 -9.22 -0.77
N GLU A 256 6.73 -9.96 -0.63
CA GLU A 256 6.69 -11.40 -0.78
C GLU A 256 5.60 -11.79 -1.77
N VAL A 257 5.93 -12.73 -2.64
CA VAL A 257 5.01 -13.32 -3.62
C VAL A 257 5.01 -14.81 -3.41
N PHE A 258 3.83 -15.39 -3.22
CA PHE A 258 3.64 -16.82 -3.06
C PHE A 258 2.76 -17.35 -4.18
N ASP A 259 3.16 -18.46 -4.77
CA ASP A 259 2.38 -19.20 -5.75
C ASP A 259 2.08 -20.60 -5.18
N ARG A 260 0.81 -21.00 -5.26
CA ARG A 260 0.37 -22.34 -4.84
C ARG A 260 0.89 -23.35 -5.85
N LYS A 261 1.55 -24.40 -5.38
CA LYS A 261 1.94 -25.57 -6.16
C LYS A 261 0.83 -26.60 -6.09
N ASP A 262 0.56 -27.20 -7.24
CA ASP A 262 -0.30 -28.37 -7.37
C ASP A 262 0.38 -29.61 -6.78
#